data_AF-A0A9W8N3A3-F1
#
_entry.id   AF-A0A9W8N3A3-F1
#
_cell.length_a   1.000
_cell.length_b   1.000
_cell.length_c   1.000
_cell.angle_alpha   90.00
_cell.angle_beta   90.00
_cell.angle_gamma   90.00
#
_symmetry.space_group_name_H-M   'P 1'
#
loop_
_entity.id
_entity.type
_entity.pdbx_description
1 polymer ?
#
loop_
_entity_poly.entity_id
_entity_poly.type
_entity_poly.pdbx_seq_one_letter_code
_entity_poly.pdbx_strand_id
1 'polypeptide(L)'
;MGSILGKAKALEYLLAAKSFTGPAGEALGLYNKCYDDSQTLKDSVLELAQRIALFPRVALNQTKSVLSFLNPPNDAFQLDFEAFYDIEQGPEQQANVRKFIELSEGQSANHYELGLGDSVMALYDLWDGSM
;
A
#
# COMPACT_ATOMS: atom_id res chain seq x y z
N MET A 1 -5.88 -5.21 -2.62
CA MET A 1 -6.82 -4.15 -3.05
C MET A 1 -8.13 -4.70 -3.63
N GLY A 2 -8.11 -5.73 -4.50
CA GLY A 2 -9.31 -6.24 -5.17
C GLY A 2 -10.48 -6.67 -4.25
N SER A 3 -10.19 -7.29 -3.11
CA SER A 3 -11.22 -7.70 -2.12
C SER A 3 -11.86 -6.53 -1.37
N ILE A 4 -11.18 -5.39 -1.27
CA ILE A 4 -11.64 -4.20 -0.56
C ILE A 4 -12.36 -3.25 -1.53
N LEU A 5 -11.73 -2.95 -2.66
CA LEU A 5 -12.19 -1.95 -3.63
C LEU A 5 -13.15 -2.52 -4.69
N GLY A 6 -13.15 -3.84 -4.87
CA GLY A 6 -13.68 -4.48 -6.06
C GLY A 6 -12.75 -4.34 -7.28
N LYS A 7 -12.96 -5.18 -8.29
CA LYS A 7 -12.08 -5.30 -9.47
C LYS A 7 -11.87 -3.98 -10.21
N ALA A 8 -12.94 -3.24 -10.51
CA ALA A 8 -12.87 -2.04 -11.35
C ALA A 8 -11.99 -0.95 -10.72
N LYS A 9 -12.25 -0.59 -9.46
CA LYS A 9 -11.46 0.40 -8.74
C LYS A 9 -10.03 -0.08 -8.47
N ALA A 10 -9.85 -1.36 -8.14
CA ALA A 10 -8.51 -1.91 -7.96
C ALA A 10 -7.67 -1.77 -9.24
N LEU A 11 -8.25 -2.05 -10.42
CA LEU A 11 -7.55 -1.88 -11.70
C LEU A 11 -7.24 -0.41 -12.00
N GLU A 12 -8.14 0.54 -11.70
CA GLU A 12 -7.84 1.97 -11.85
C GLU A 12 -6.57 2.35 -11.07
N TYR A 13 -6.50 1.99 -9.78
CA TYR A 13 -5.35 2.35 -8.95
C TYR A 13 -4.07 1.61 -9.31
N LEU A 14 -4.16 0.30 -9.56
CA LEU A 14 -2.98 -0.54 -9.81
C LEU A 14 -2.38 -0.28 -11.19
N LEU A 15 -3.19 -0.07 -12.23
CA LEU A 15 -2.70 0.17 -13.59
C LEU A 15 -2.19 1.60 -13.78
N ALA A 16 -2.76 2.58 -13.07
CA ALA A 16 -2.33 3.97 -13.15
C ALA A 16 -1.24 4.34 -12.13
N ALA A 17 -0.82 3.40 -11.28
CA ALA A 17 0.08 3.65 -10.14
C ALA A 17 -0.37 4.84 -9.26
N LYS A 18 -1.68 5.03 -9.12
CA LYS A 18 -2.28 6.23 -8.54
C LYS A 18 -2.11 6.27 -7.02
N SER A 19 -1.60 7.39 -6.50
CA SER A 19 -1.59 7.67 -5.06
C SER A 19 -2.94 8.07 -4.50
N PHE A 20 -3.07 8.02 -3.18
CA PHE A 20 -4.26 8.45 -2.46
C PHE A 20 -3.88 9.09 -1.13
N THR A 21 -4.69 10.06 -0.71
CA THR A 21 -4.54 10.73 0.59
C THR A 21 -5.17 9.89 1.70
N GLY A 22 -4.92 10.26 2.96
CA GLY A 22 -5.55 9.64 4.14
C GLY A 22 -7.08 9.59 4.04
N PRO A 23 -7.77 10.73 3.82
CA PRO A 23 -9.24 10.75 3.68
C PRO A 23 -9.76 9.92 2.50
N ALA A 24 -9.07 9.95 1.36
CA ALA A 24 -9.46 9.14 0.20
C ALA A 24 -9.31 7.64 0.50
N GLY A 25 -8.21 7.23 1.15
CA GLY A 25 -7.98 5.85 1.57
C GLY A 25 -9.02 5.33 2.57
N GLU A 26 -9.44 6.16 3.52
CA GLU A 26 -10.55 5.82 4.44
C GLU A 26 -11.87 5.63 3.69
N ALA A 27 -12.24 6.58 2.81
CA ALA A 27 -13.49 6.50 2.04
C ALA A 27 -13.51 5.28 1.10
N LEU A 28 -12.34 4.81 0.66
CA LEU A 28 -12.16 3.59 -0.12
C LEU A 28 -12.16 2.31 0.73
N GLY A 29 -12.10 2.42 2.05
CA GLY A 29 -11.98 1.27 2.97
C GLY A 29 -10.60 0.62 2.98
N LEU A 30 -9.57 1.26 2.40
CA LEU A 30 -8.19 0.77 2.45
C LEU A 30 -7.59 0.90 3.85
N TYR A 31 -8.08 1.88 4.62
CA TYR A 31 -7.76 2.08 6.02
C TYR A 31 -9.05 2.11 6.84
N ASN A 32 -8.97 1.66 8.09
CA ASN A 32 -10.13 1.70 8.99
C ASN A 32 -10.51 3.13 9.39
N LYS A 33 -9.51 4.00 9.55
CA LYS A 33 -9.69 5.40 9.93
C LYS A 33 -8.45 6.23 9.60
N CYS A 34 -8.65 7.47 9.19
CA CYS A 34 -7.68 8.55 9.04
C CYS A 34 -7.87 9.57 10.16
N TYR A 35 -6.81 10.30 10.48
CA TYR A 35 -6.80 11.31 11.54
C TYR A 35 -6.09 12.56 11.01
N ASP A 36 -6.58 13.73 11.43
CA ASP A 36 -6.06 15.01 10.95
C ASP A 36 -4.66 15.33 11.51
N ASP A 37 -4.32 14.78 12.67
CA ASP A 37 -3.04 15.03 13.33
C ASP A 37 -2.44 13.79 14.01
N SER A 38 -1.12 13.84 14.19
CA SER A 38 -0.34 12.72 14.73
C SER A 38 -0.61 12.41 16.20
N GLN A 39 -1.03 13.40 16.99
CA GLN A 39 -1.31 13.19 18.41
C GLN A 39 -2.62 12.43 18.58
N THR A 40 -3.69 12.87 17.91
CA THR A 40 -4.98 12.18 17.88
C THR A 40 -4.86 10.76 17.34
N LEU A 41 -4.04 10.54 16.30
CA LEU A 41 -3.72 9.20 15.81
C LEU A 41 -3.10 8.32 16.91
N LYS A 42 -2.05 8.80 17.59
CA LYS A 42 -1.34 8.05 18.63
C LYS A 42 -2.26 7.71 19.79
N ASP A 43 -3.04 8.68 20.26
CA ASP A 43 -3.95 8.49 21.39
C ASP A 43 -5.05 7.48 21.06
N SER A 44 -5.64 7.58 19.86
CA SER A 44 -6.69 6.65 19.40
C SER A 44 -6.16 5.21 19.25
N VAL A 45 -4.94 5.05 18.71
CA VAL A 45 -4.30 3.73 18.59
C VAL A 45 -3.96 3.16 19.96
N LEU A 46 -3.46 3.99 20.89
CA LEU A 46 -3.14 3.57 22.25
C LEU A 46 -4.40 3.11 23.00
N GLU A 47 -5.48 3.87 22.94
CA GLU A 47 -6.76 3.52 23.57
C GLU A 47 -7.29 2.18 23.03
N LEU A 48 -7.27 1.99 21.71
CA LEU A 48 -7.70 0.73 21.09
C LEU A 48 -6.83 -0.45 21.54
N ALA A 49 -5.51 -0.27 21.56
CA ALA A 49 -4.57 -1.31 21.98
C ALA A 49 -4.77 -1.69 23.45
N GLN A 50 -4.92 -0.70 24.33
CA GLN A 50 -5.21 -0.91 25.76
C GLN A 50 -6.52 -1.67 25.94
N ARG A 51 -7.57 -1.31 25.21
CA ARG A 51 -8.85 -2.03 25.25
C ARG A 51 -8.70 -3.50 24.83
N ILE A 52 -8.01 -3.77 23.72
CA ILE A 52 -7.79 -5.15 23.23
C ILE A 52 -6.99 -5.97 24.26
N ALA A 53 -6.02 -5.35 24.94
CA ALA A 53 -5.17 -6.02 25.93
C ALA A 53 -5.93 -6.53 27.16
N LEU A 54 -7.11 -5.98 27.46
CA LEU A 54 -7.96 -6.43 28.57
C LEU A 54 -8.67 -7.76 28.28
N PHE A 55 -8.76 -8.20 27.02
CA PHE A 55 -9.59 -9.34 26.65
C PHE A 55 -8.86 -10.69 26.79
N PRO A 56 -9.59 -11.78 27.08
CA PRO A 56 -9.00 -13.11 27.19
C PRO A 56 -8.29 -13.53 25.89
N ARG A 57 -7.05 -13.99 26.01
CA ARG A 57 -6.23 -14.42 24.86
C ARG A 57 -6.92 -15.44 23.96
N VAL A 58 -7.65 -16.38 24.55
CA VAL A 58 -8.39 -17.41 23.79
C VAL A 58 -9.47 -16.78 22.91
N ALA A 59 -10.22 -15.80 23.43
CA ALA A 59 -11.25 -15.10 22.66
C ALA A 59 -10.65 -14.31 21.50
N LEU A 60 -9.54 -13.62 21.73
CA LEU A 60 -8.81 -12.90 20.67
C LEU A 60 -8.34 -13.86 19.56
N ASN A 61 -7.76 -15.00 19.94
CA ASN A 61 -7.27 -15.98 18.97
C ASN A 61 -8.40 -16.62 18.16
N GLN A 62 -9.49 -17.00 18.82
CA GLN A 62 -10.63 -17.60 18.13
C GLN A 62 -11.33 -16.60 17.19
N THR A 63 -11.47 -15.34 17.61
CA THR A 63 -12.03 -14.27 16.75
C THR A 63 -11.22 -14.12 15.47
N LYS A 64 -9.88 -14.10 15.57
CA LYS A 64 -8.98 -14.05 14.40
C LYS A 64 -9.10 -15.30 13.53
N SER A 65 -9.12 -16.48 14.15
CA SER A 65 -9.21 -17.76 13.45
C SER A 65 -10.50 -17.85 12.63
N VAL A 66 -11.64 -17.48 13.22
CA VAL A 66 -12.93 -17.49 12.52
C VAL A 66 -12.96 -16.52 11.34
N LEU A 67 -12.26 -15.39 11.38
CA LEU A 67 -12.21 -14.45 10.25
C LEU A 67 -11.17 -14.80 9.17
N SER A 68 -10.37 -15.86 9.38
CA SER A 68 -9.32 -16.25 8.43
C SER A 68 -9.85 -16.69 7.05
N PHE A 69 -11.14 -16.99 6.91
CA PHE A 69 -11.76 -17.23 5.59
C PHE A 69 -11.72 -16.01 4.66
N LEU A 70 -11.48 -14.81 5.19
CA LEU A 70 -11.27 -13.58 4.41
C LEU A 70 -9.85 -13.46 3.85
N ASN A 71 -8.91 -14.32 4.28
CA ASN A 71 -7.57 -14.34 3.71
C ASN A 71 -7.64 -14.79 2.24
N PRO A 72 -6.79 -14.24 1.37
CA PRO A 72 -6.66 -14.76 0.02
C PRO A 72 -6.25 -16.24 0.08
N PRO A 73 -6.86 -17.09 -0.77
CA PRO A 73 -6.40 -18.46 -0.98
C PRO A 73 -4.90 -18.53 -1.36
N ASN A 74 -4.20 -19.58 -0.93
CA ASN A 74 -2.76 -19.72 -1.17
C ASN A 74 -2.40 -19.77 -2.67
N ASP A 75 -3.26 -20.35 -3.50
CA ASP A 75 -3.11 -20.41 -4.95
C ASP A 75 -3.19 -19.03 -5.59
N ALA A 76 -4.12 -18.18 -5.15
CA ALA A 76 -4.21 -16.79 -5.60
C ALA A 76 -2.93 -16.01 -5.25
N PHE A 77 -2.39 -16.20 -4.04
CA PHE A 77 -1.11 -15.60 -3.65
C PHE A 77 0.06 -16.10 -4.52
N GLN A 78 0.12 -17.41 -4.80
CA GLN A 78 1.16 -17.99 -5.63
C GLN A 78 1.14 -17.42 -7.06
N LEU A 79 -0.04 -17.25 -7.65
CA LEU A 79 -0.20 -16.64 -8.97
C LEU A 79 0.26 -15.18 -9.00
N ASP A 80 -0.12 -14.39 -7.98
CA ASP A 80 0.34 -12.99 -7.86
C ASP A 80 1.87 -12.92 -7.73
N PHE A 81 2.47 -13.83 -6.96
CA PHE A 81 3.92 -13.89 -6.77
C PHE A 81 4.66 -14.27 -8.05
N GLU A 82 4.21 -15.31 -8.76
CA GLU A 82 4.80 -15.75 -10.03
C GLU A 82 4.73 -14.64 -11.08
N ALA A 83 3.57 -14.00 -11.23
CA ALA A 83 3.40 -12.90 -12.18
C ALA A 83 4.30 -11.70 -11.88
N PHE A 84 4.49 -11.36 -10.60
CA PHE A 84 5.43 -10.31 -10.19
C PHE A 84 6.88 -10.70 -10.53
N TYR A 85 7.29 -11.92 -10.19
CA TYR A 85 8.67 -12.39 -10.36
C TYR A 85 9.09 -12.45 -11.83
N ASP A 86 8.19 -12.89 -12.72
CA ASP A 86 8.44 -12.91 -14.15
C ASP A 86 8.70 -11.51 -14.73
N ILE A 87 7.96 -10.50 -14.25
CA ILE A 87 8.13 -9.10 -14.67
C ILE A 87 9.40 -8.49 -14.08
N GLU A 88 9.69 -8.77 -12.80
CA GLU A 88 10.84 -8.23 -12.07
C GLU A 88 12.17 -8.54 -12.78
N GLN A 89 12.30 -9.74 -13.33
CA GLN A 89 13.51 -10.17 -14.05
C GLN A 89 13.66 -9.58 -15.45
N GLY A 90 12.60 -8.94 -15.97
CA GLY A 90 12.58 -8.39 -17.32
C GLY A 90 13.59 -7.25 -17.50
N PRO A 91 14.22 -7.14 -18.68
CA PRO A 91 15.22 -6.10 -18.94
C PRO A 91 14.65 -4.68 -18.84
N GLU A 92 13.38 -4.50 -19.22
CA GLU A 92 12.67 -3.22 -19.09
C GLU A 92 12.50 -2.82 -17.62
N GLN A 93 12.00 -3.74 -16.78
CA GLN A 93 11.83 -3.48 -15.36
C GLN A 93 13.16 -3.19 -14.67
N GLN A 94 14.22 -3.94 -15.00
CA GLN A 94 15.56 -3.69 -14.48
C GLN A 94 16.12 -2.33 -14.92
N ALA A 95 15.79 -1.86 -16.13
CA ALA A 95 16.14 -0.51 -16.57
C ALA A 95 15.39 0.56 -15.78
N ASN A 96 14.08 0.37 -15.55
CA ASN A 96 13.27 1.26 -14.73
C ASN A 96 13.79 1.33 -13.30
N VAL A 97 14.16 0.20 -12.69
CA VAL A 97 14.76 0.16 -11.34
C VAL A 97 16.07 0.95 -11.29
N ARG A 98 16.96 0.81 -12.27
CA ARG A 98 18.21 1.61 -12.29
C ARG A 98 17.92 3.10 -12.38
N LYS A 99 17.03 3.51 -13.29
CA LYS A 99 16.63 4.92 -13.43
C LYS A 99 15.96 5.44 -12.16
N PHE A 100 15.11 4.63 -11.52
CA PHE A 100 14.50 4.94 -10.22
C PHE A 100 15.56 5.22 -9.16
N ILE A 101 16.58 4.36 -9.02
CA ILE A 101 17.66 4.52 -8.04
C ILE A 101 18.47 5.80 -8.28
N GLU A 102 18.71 6.16 -9.54
CA GLU A 102 19.37 7.41 -9.90
C GLU A 102 18.50 8.62 -9.53
N LEU A 103 17.21 8.61 -9.90
CA LEU A 103 16.25 9.70 -9.61
C LEU A 103 15.97 9.87 -8.11
N SER A 104 15.95 8.79 -7.34
CA SER A 104 15.78 8.81 -5.88
C SER A 104 17.07 9.09 -5.11
N GLU A 105 18.20 9.25 -5.81
CA GLU A 105 19.53 9.39 -5.21
C GLU A 105 19.84 8.26 -4.21
N GLY A 106 19.50 7.02 -4.60
CA GLY A 106 19.67 5.86 -3.74
C GLY A 106 18.59 5.72 -2.67
N GLN A 107 17.31 5.95 -3.02
CA GLN A 107 16.15 5.85 -2.11
C GLN A 107 16.22 6.83 -0.93
N SER A 108 16.67 8.04 -1.20
CA SER A 108 16.73 9.13 -0.22
C SER A 108 15.37 9.83 -0.06
N ALA A 109 15.20 10.65 0.98
CA ALA A 109 13.99 11.47 1.14
C ALA A 109 14.02 12.73 0.26
N ASN A 110 14.31 12.55 -1.04
CA ASN A 110 14.35 13.64 -2.01
C ASN A 110 12.95 13.91 -2.60
N HIS A 111 12.87 14.94 -3.44
CA HIS A 111 11.61 15.37 -4.04
C HIS A 111 10.93 14.31 -4.91
N TYR A 112 11.74 13.49 -5.60
CA TYR A 112 11.23 12.38 -6.40
C TYR A 112 10.53 11.34 -5.50
N GLU A 113 11.18 10.87 -4.44
CA GLU A 113 10.58 9.87 -3.53
C GLU A 113 9.38 10.41 -2.74
N LEU A 114 9.46 11.65 -2.25
CA LEU A 114 8.35 12.26 -1.50
C LEU A 114 7.11 12.52 -2.39
N GLY A 115 7.32 12.70 -3.70
CA GLY A 115 6.29 12.91 -4.71
C GLY A 115 5.95 11.67 -5.55
N LEU A 116 6.30 10.45 -5.10
CA LEU A 116 6.31 9.24 -5.95
C LEU A 116 5.00 8.95 -6.69
N GLY A 117 3.86 9.42 -6.17
CA GLY A 117 2.57 9.30 -6.84
C GLY A 117 2.52 9.91 -8.23
N ASP A 118 3.23 11.02 -8.44
CA ASP A 118 3.28 11.72 -9.72
C ASP A 118 4.69 11.64 -10.33
N SER A 119 5.73 11.67 -9.49
CA SER A 119 7.12 11.70 -9.95
C SER A 119 7.57 10.42 -10.66
N VAL A 120 6.90 9.28 -10.44
CA VAL A 120 7.18 8.01 -11.15
C VAL A 120 7.16 8.20 -12.67
N MET A 121 6.42 9.18 -13.17
CA MET A 121 6.38 9.52 -14.59
C MET A 121 7.72 10.05 -15.13
N ALA A 122 8.66 10.48 -14.29
CA ALA A 122 10.04 10.77 -14.72
C ALA A 122 10.79 9.55 -15.26
N LEU A 123 10.37 8.32 -14.95
CA LEU A 123 10.89 7.13 -15.62
C LEU A 123 10.70 7.22 -17.14
N TYR A 124 9.66 7.93 -17.58
CA TYR A 124 9.29 8.15 -18.98
C TYR A 124 9.54 9.59 -19.46
N ASP A 125 10.32 10.37 -18.70
CA ASP A 125 10.61 11.78 -18.98
C ASP A 125 9.35 12.68 -18.99
N LEU A 126 8.31 12.28 -18.22
CA LEU A 126 7.00 12.92 -18.14
C LEU A 126 6.71 13.50 -16.73
N TRP A 127 7.70 14.15 -16.13
CA TRP A 127 7.53 14.90 -14.88
C TRP A 127 8.46 16.11 -14.88
N ASP A 128 7.92 17.27 -14.51
CA ASP A 128 8.63 18.56 -14.55
C ASP A 128 9.32 18.92 -13.23
N GLY A 129 9.23 18.05 -12.22
CA GLY A 129 9.76 18.30 -10.89
C GLY A 129 8.79 19.05 -9.96
N SER A 130 7.52 19.25 -10.32
CA SER A 130 6.53 19.83 -9.41
C SER A 130 6.11 18.86 -8.30
N MET A 131 5.69 19.40 -7.14
CA MET A 131 4.91 18.63 -6.15
C MET A 131 3.45 18.50 -6.58
#